data_AF-A0A919UU72-F1
#
_entry.id   AF-A0A919UU72-F1
#
_cell.length_a   1.000
_cell.length_b   1.000
_cell.length_c   1.000
_cell.angle_alpha   90.00
_cell.angle_beta   90.00
_cell.angle_gamma   90.00
#
_symmetry.space_group_name_H-M   'P 1'
#
loop_
_entity.id
_entity.type
_entity.pdbx_description
1 polymer ?
#
loop_
_entity_poly.entity_id
_entity_poly.type
_entity_poly.pdbx_seq_one_letter_code
_entity_poly.pdbx_strand_id
1 'polypeptide(L)'
;MHKLAKLSDDERRRLVNDFIDDTFGGLDANPDLVDMMRSAMPNLPDDPEPDQVEAWVELAELTQDPDFRTAVRRMAEYQADERARGDTTGLHHDLTETVRRQINDALTAGVAPASAEAEVIVDAITARYAQVFSRADDTDLRRWLLTRLEIANDPRAERYLHLLAVINGWPVAPSLTPVFAWFIESLRAGLKP
;
A
#
# COMPACT_ATOMS: atom_id res chain seq x y z
N MET A 1 20.05 16.04 -8.41
CA MET A 1 19.46 15.63 -9.70
C MET A 1 20.43 14.95 -10.67
N HIS A 2 21.51 15.56 -11.21
CA HIS A 2 22.34 14.91 -12.27
C HIS A 2 23.13 13.64 -11.90
N LYS A 3 23.33 13.33 -10.61
CA LYS A 3 24.10 12.14 -10.18
C LYS A 3 23.25 10.86 -10.19
N LEU A 4 21.98 10.94 -9.78
CA LEU A 4 21.08 9.78 -9.69
C LEU A 4 20.69 9.26 -11.09
N ALA A 5 20.49 10.16 -12.06
CA ALA A 5 20.20 9.79 -13.45
C ALA A 5 21.34 9.00 -14.13
N LYS A 6 22.59 9.16 -13.66
CA LYS A 6 23.80 8.55 -14.24
C LYS A 6 24.21 7.23 -13.58
N LEU A 7 23.45 6.74 -12.60
CA LEU A 7 23.72 5.45 -11.98
C LEU A 7 23.62 4.33 -13.01
N SER A 8 24.58 3.41 -12.98
CA SER A 8 24.53 2.15 -13.72
C SER A 8 23.39 1.27 -13.21
N ASP A 9 22.87 0.35 -14.03
CA ASP A 9 21.77 -0.53 -13.63
C ASP A 9 22.06 -1.31 -12.35
N ASP A 10 23.30 -1.73 -12.16
CA ASP A 10 23.74 -2.38 -10.92
C ASP A 10 23.62 -1.46 -9.70
N GLU A 11 23.98 -0.18 -9.84
CA GLU A 11 23.82 0.80 -8.76
C GLU A 11 22.34 1.12 -8.50
N ARG A 12 21.51 1.19 -9.56
CA ARG A 12 20.06 1.38 -9.43
C ARG A 12 19.41 0.23 -8.66
N ARG A 13 19.76 -1.01 -9.02
CA ARG A 13 19.27 -2.22 -8.35
C ARG A 13 19.75 -2.32 -6.91
N ARG A 14 21.01 -2.00 -6.63
CA ARG A 14 21.54 -1.97 -5.25
C ARG A 14 20.76 -0.99 -4.38
N LEU A 15 20.51 0.22 -4.87
CA LEU A 15 19.79 1.25 -4.12
C LEU A 15 18.38 0.79 -3.69
N VAL A 16 17.64 0.12 -4.57
CA VAL A 16 16.30 -0.40 -4.22
C VAL A 16 16.38 -1.64 -3.33
N ASN A 17 17.35 -2.53 -3.55
CA ASN A 17 17.56 -3.68 -2.65
C ASN A 17 17.93 -3.23 -1.24
N ASP A 18 18.82 -2.25 -1.08
CA ASP A 18 19.20 -1.69 0.21
C ASP A 18 17.98 -1.10 0.92
N PHE A 19 17.07 -0.44 0.18
CA PHE A 19 15.81 0.05 0.72
C PHE A 19 14.89 -1.10 1.19
N ILE A 20 14.74 -2.16 0.41
CA ILE A 20 13.93 -3.33 0.78
C ILE A 20 14.53 -4.01 2.03
N ASP A 21 15.84 -4.20 2.07
CA ASP A 21 16.51 -4.85 3.19
C ASP A 21 16.48 -3.99 4.46
N ASP A 22 16.56 -2.66 4.36
CA ASP A 22 16.44 -1.75 5.51
C ASP A 22 15.01 -1.72 6.10
N THR A 23 14.00 -1.85 5.24
CA THR A 23 12.59 -1.74 5.64
C THR A 23 11.95 -3.05 6.06
N PHE A 24 12.30 -4.17 5.42
CA PHE A 24 11.75 -5.51 5.69
C PHE A 24 12.75 -6.47 6.35
N GLY A 25 14.04 -6.17 6.30
CA GLY A 25 15.08 -7.05 6.83
C GLY A 25 14.97 -7.28 8.34
N GLY A 26 15.15 -8.54 8.74
CA GLY A 26 15.09 -8.95 10.15
C GLY A 26 13.69 -9.04 10.74
N LEU A 27 12.65 -8.75 9.96
CA LEU A 27 11.25 -8.93 10.34
C LEU A 27 10.70 -10.23 9.75
N ASP A 28 9.76 -10.87 10.45
CA ASP A 28 8.91 -11.92 9.86
C ASP A 28 7.79 -11.27 9.01
N ALA A 29 8.20 -10.43 8.05
CA ALA A 29 7.29 -9.81 7.10
C ALA A 29 6.67 -10.87 6.19
N ASN A 30 5.53 -10.56 5.58
CA ASN A 30 4.87 -11.47 4.65
C ASN A 30 5.84 -11.80 3.48
N PRO A 31 6.24 -13.07 3.28
CA PRO A 31 7.22 -13.44 2.27
C PRO A 31 6.75 -13.12 0.84
N ASP A 32 5.45 -13.28 0.55
CA ASP A 32 4.87 -12.97 -0.76
C ASP A 32 4.98 -11.47 -1.06
N LEU A 33 4.85 -10.61 -0.05
CA LEU A 33 5.00 -9.16 -0.20
C LEU A 33 6.46 -8.80 -0.52
N VAL A 34 7.41 -9.40 0.20
CA VAL A 34 8.83 -9.17 -0.02
C VAL A 34 9.25 -9.67 -1.40
N ASP A 35 8.78 -10.84 -1.81
CA ASP A 35 9.04 -11.41 -3.13
C ASP A 35 8.43 -10.56 -4.25
N MET A 36 7.21 -10.04 -4.05
CA MET A 36 6.59 -9.09 -4.98
C MET A 36 7.44 -7.81 -5.11
N MET A 37 7.90 -7.22 -4.01
CA MET A 37 8.73 -6.02 -4.03
C MET A 37 10.09 -6.27 -4.72
N ARG A 38 10.71 -7.42 -4.45
CA ARG A 38 11.96 -7.84 -5.10
C ARG A 38 11.80 -8.22 -6.57
N SER A 39 10.61 -8.63 -6.98
CA SER A 39 10.29 -8.87 -8.39
C SER A 39 9.98 -7.56 -9.12
N ALA A 40 9.51 -6.54 -8.39
CA ALA A 40 9.13 -5.23 -8.93
C ALA A 40 10.30 -4.23 -9.01
N MET A 41 11.51 -4.71 -9.37
CA MET A 41 12.68 -3.83 -9.45
C MET A 41 12.55 -2.82 -10.60
N PRO A 42 13.06 -1.59 -10.43
CA PRO A 42 13.10 -0.63 -11.53
C PRO A 42 14.06 -1.11 -12.62
N ASN A 43 13.56 -1.22 -13.84
CA ASN A 43 14.33 -1.55 -15.03
C ASN A 43 14.21 -0.41 -16.05
N LEU A 44 15.12 0.55 -15.98
CA LEU A 44 15.18 1.67 -16.92
C LEU A 44 15.76 1.16 -18.26
N PRO A 45 15.10 1.38 -19.40
CA PRO A 45 15.61 0.93 -20.70
C PRO A 45 16.87 1.71 -21.13
N ASP A 46 17.61 1.17 -22.11
CA ASP A 46 18.85 1.77 -22.63
C ASP A 46 18.62 3.17 -23.25
N ASP A 47 17.44 3.40 -23.84
CA ASP A 47 16.98 4.68 -24.38
C ASP A 47 15.68 5.10 -23.68
N PRO A 48 15.77 5.68 -22.46
CA PRO A 48 14.60 6.01 -21.67
C PRO A 48 13.94 7.31 -22.11
N GLU A 49 12.61 7.30 -22.11
CA GLU A 49 11.83 8.52 -22.28
C GLU A 49 12.08 9.49 -21.11
N PRO A 50 11.95 10.82 -21.32
CA PRO A 50 12.19 11.82 -20.28
C PRO A 50 11.44 11.54 -18.97
N ASP A 51 10.18 11.11 -19.07
CA ASP A 51 9.31 10.79 -17.93
C ASP A 51 9.85 9.59 -17.11
N GLN A 52 10.49 8.62 -17.76
CA GLN A 52 11.08 7.46 -17.07
C GLN A 52 12.35 7.86 -16.31
N VAL A 53 13.14 8.79 -16.87
CA VAL A 53 14.33 9.33 -16.20
C VAL A 53 13.92 10.16 -14.98
N GLU A 54 12.88 11.01 -15.13
CA GLU A 54 12.32 11.78 -14.02
C GLU A 54 11.78 10.85 -12.92
N ALA A 55 10.98 9.84 -13.29
CA ALA A 55 10.45 8.86 -12.36
C ALA A 55 11.56 8.09 -11.63
N TRP A 56 12.65 7.75 -12.32
CA TRP A 56 13.81 7.14 -11.70
C TRP A 56 14.48 8.05 -10.65
N VAL A 57 14.69 9.33 -10.99
CA VAL A 57 15.32 10.28 -10.06
C VAL A 57 14.44 10.43 -8.80
N GLU A 58 13.13 10.56 -8.97
CA GLU A 58 12.21 10.67 -7.85
C GLU A 58 12.16 9.38 -7.01
N LEU A 59 12.14 8.20 -7.64
CA LEU A 59 12.19 6.92 -6.92
C LEU A 59 13.46 6.81 -6.08
N ALA A 60 14.60 7.22 -6.64
CA ALA A 60 15.87 7.20 -5.95
C ALA A 60 15.93 8.18 -4.77
N GLU A 61 15.32 9.36 -4.90
CA GLU A 61 15.18 10.32 -3.79
C GLU A 61 14.24 9.77 -2.71
N LEU A 62 13.10 9.20 -3.11
CA LEU A 62 12.11 8.66 -2.20
C LEU A 62 12.64 7.48 -1.36
N THR A 63 13.36 6.55 -1.99
CA THR A 63 13.99 5.41 -1.30
C THR A 63 15.16 5.82 -0.38
N GLN A 64 15.64 7.05 -0.48
CA GLN A 64 16.64 7.65 0.43
C GLN A 64 16.00 8.50 1.53
N ASP A 65 14.71 8.83 1.44
CA ASP A 65 13.97 9.60 2.44
C ASP A 65 13.87 8.80 3.77
N PRO A 66 14.47 9.27 4.87
CA PRO A 66 14.40 8.62 6.18
C PRO A 66 12.96 8.48 6.71
N ASP A 67 12.10 9.46 6.43
CA ASP A 67 10.71 9.45 6.92
C ASP A 67 9.88 8.42 6.16
N PHE A 68 10.16 8.24 4.86
CA PHE A 68 9.51 7.20 4.06
C PHE A 68 9.98 5.81 4.51
N ARG A 69 11.28 5.60 4.70
CA ARG A 69 11.82 4.34 5.24
C ARG A 69 11.19 3.99 6.58
N THR A 70 11.06 4.98 7.48
CA THR A 70 10.41 4.79 8.78
C THR A 70 8.94 4.39 8.63
N ALA A 71 8.21 5.01 7.71
CA ALA A 71 6.82 4.67 7.44
C ALA A 71 6.67 3.24 6.89
N VAL A 72 7.50 2.85 5.91
CA VAL A 72 7.50 1.48 5.35
C VAL A 72 7.89 0.45 6.39
N ARG A 73 8.89 0.74 7.22
CA ARG A 73 9.29 -0.12 8.33
C ARG A 73 8.15 -0.32 9.33
N ARG A 74 7.43 0.74 9.70
CA ARG A 74 6.24 0.64 10.57
C ARG A 74 5.16 -0.25 9.97
N MET A 75 4.93 -0.17 8.66
CA MET A 75 3.99 -1.07 7.97
C MET A 75 4.46 -2.53 8.04
N ALA A 76 5.75 -2.78 7.83
CA ALA A 76 6.34 -4.12 7.90
C ALA A 76 6.28 -4.70 9.33
N GLU A 77 6.61 -3.89 10.35
CA GLU A 77 6.53 -4.28 11.76
C GLU A 77 5.09 -4.62 12.16
N TYR A 78 4.12 -3.80 11.75
CA TYR A 78 2.71 -4.09 12.01
C TYR A 78 2.27 -5.43 11.39
N GLN A 79 2.67 -5.71 10.15
CA GLN A 79 2.33 -6.98 9.49
C GLN A 79 3.02 -8.18 10.16
N ALA A 80 4.27 -8.02 10.62
CA ALA A 80 4.98 -9.05 11.37
C ALA A 80 4.31 -9.33 12.73
N ASP A 81 3.85 -8.29 13.43
CA ASP A 81 3.10 -8.44 14.69
C ASP A 81 1.76 -9.16 14.48
N GLU A 82 1.03 -8.86 13.40
CA GLU A 82 -0.22 -9.56 13.09
C GLU A 82 0.04 -11.04 12.75
N ARG A 83 1.11 -11.35 12.00
CA ARG A 83 1.55 -12.73 11.76
C ARG A 83 1.91 -13.46 13.05
N ALA A 84 2.65 -12.83 13.95
CA ALA A 84 3.02 -13.39 15.24
C ALA A 84 1.79 -13.69 16.12
N ARG A 85 0.68 -12.95 15.92
CA ARG A 85 -0.63 -13.20 16.55
C ARG A 85 -1.45 -14.29 15.87
N GLY A 86 -0.89 -14.96 14.85
CA GLY A 86 -1.49 -16.10 14.16
C GLY A 86 -2.14 -15.76 12.83
N ASP A 87 -1.93 -14.56 12.27
CA ASP A 87 -2.35 -14.27 10.91
C ASP A 87 -1.48 -15.04 9.91
N THR A 88 -1.99 -16.16 9.40
CA THR A 88 -1.30 -16.97 8.38
C THR A 88 -1.78 -16.65 6.97
N THR A 89 -2.53 -15.58 6.79
CA THR A 89 -3.09 -15.24 5.48
C THR A 89 -2.02 -14.65 4.57
N GLY A 90 -2.05 -15.05 3.29
CA GLY A 90 -1.15 -14.54 2.25
C GLY A 90 -1.56 -13.15 1.76
N LEU A 91 -1.08 -12.76 0.58
CA LEU A 91 -1.59 -11.53 -0.06
C LEU A 91 -3.10 -11.64 -0.32
N HIS A 92 -3.88 -10.70 0.21
CA HIS A 92 -5.34 -10.68 0.05
C HIS A 92 -5.80 -10.01 -1.23
N HIS A 93 -5.23 -10.40 -2.37
CA HIS A 93 -5.51 -9.76 -3.65
C HIS A 93 -7.02 -9.62 -3.92
N ASP A 94 -7.78 -10.70 -3.77
CA ASP A 94 -9.23 -10.72 -4.05
C ASP A 94 -10.04 -9.85 -3.08
N LEU A 95 -9.62 -9.78 -1.81
CA LEU A 95 -10.25 -8.90 -0.82
C LEU A 95 -9.98 -7.44 -1.18
N THR A 96 -8.72 -7.10 -1.46
CA THR A 96 -8.29 -5.76 -1.85
C THR A 96 -9.03 -5.27 -3.08
N GLU A 97 -9.10 -6.07 -4.15
CA GLU A 97 -9.81 -5.73 -5.38
C GLU A 97 -11.32 -5.58 -5.14
N THR A 98 -11.92 -6.45 -4.32
CA THR A 98 -13.34 -6.33 -3.96
C THR A 98 -13.64 -5.04 -3.22
N VAL A 99 -12.88 -4.73 -2.18
CA VAL A 99 -13.03 -3.52 -1.36
C VAL A 99 -12.82 -2.27 -2.20
N ARG A 100 -11.76 -2.25 -3.00
CA ARG A 100 -11.44 -1.15 -3.91
C ARG A 100 -12.58 -0.87 -4.88
N ARG A 101 -13.14 -1.92 -5.50
CA ARG A 101 -14.27 -1.77 -6.42
C ARG A 101 -15.50 -1.18 -5.71
N GLN A 102 -15.89 -1.74 -4.56
CA GLN A 102 -17.08 -1.28 -3.83
C GLN A 102 -16.96 0.19 -3.40
N ILE A 103 -15.80 0.60 -2.93
CA ILE A 103 -15.58 1.99 -2.51
C ILE A 103 -15.53 2.93 -3.71
N ASN A 104 -14.92 2.50 -4.84
CA ASN A 104 -14.97 3.29 -6.07
C ASN A 104 -16.39 3.47 -6.60
N ASP A 105 -17.24 2.44 -6.51
CA ASP A 105 -18.65 2.55 -6.88
C ASP A 105 -19.35 3.58 -5.97
N ALA A 106 -19.08 3.56 -4.67
CA ALA A 106 -19.62 4.52 -3.69
C ALA A 106 -19.15 5.96 -3.99
N LEU A 107 -17.86 6.15 -4.28
CA LEU A 107 -17.29 7.43 -4.68
C LEU A 107 -17.92 7.96 -5.98
N THR A 108 -18.11 7.09 -6.97
CA THR A 108 -18.74 7.44 -8.25
C THR A 108 -20.20 7.85 -8.07
N ALA A 109 -20.91 7.20 -7.14
CA ALA A 109 -22.27 7.53 -6.76
C ALA A 109 -22.38 8.78 -5.86
N GLY A 110 -21.25 9.34 -5.38
CA GLY A 110 -21.25 10.50 -4.50
C GLY A 110 -21.71 10.19 -3.07
N VAL A 111 -21.57 8.94 -2.62
CA VAL A 111 -21.98 8.51 -1.27
C VAL A 111 -21.05 9.16 -0.24
N ALA A 112 -21.63 9.95 0.66
CA ALA A 112 -20.87 10.59 1.73
C ALA A 112 -20.38 9.54 2.75
N PRO A 113 -19.11 9.58 3.20
CA PRO A 113 -18.53 8.59 4.11
C PRO A 113 -19.30 8.38 5.42
N ALA A 114 -19.95 9.44 5.94
CA ALA A 114 -20.71 9.42 7.20
C ALA A 114 -22.22 9.21 7.01
N SER A 115 -22.66 8.74 5.84
CA SER A 115 -24.07 8.48 5.55
C SER A 115 -24.50 7.08 5.95
N ALA A 116 -25.81 6.88 6.13
CA ALA A 116 -26.39 5.55 6.36
C ALA A 116 -26.15 4.58 5.16
N GLU A 117 -26.02 5.12 3.95
CA GLU A 117 -25.67 4.31 2.77
C GLU A 117 -24.22 3.82 2.85
N ALA A 118 -23.28 4.66 3.32
CA ALA A 118 -21.91 4.24 3.57
C ALA A 118 -21.81 3.17 4.66
N GLU A 119 -22.66 3.22 5.70
CA GLU A 119 -22.70 2.21 6.75
C GLU A 119 -23.03 0.82 6.19
N VAL A 120 -24.01 0.70 5.29
CA VAL A 120 -24.36 -0.58 4.63
C VAL A 120 -23.17 -1.13 3.82
N ILE A 121 -22.44 -0.26 3.14
CA ILE A 121 -21.26 -0.64 2.35
C ILE A 121 -20.13 -1.11 3.27
N VAL A 122 -19.87 -0.36 4.35
CA VAL A 122 -18.84 -0.71 5.34
C VAL A 122 -19.17 -2.02 6.04
N ASP A 123 -20.43 -2.28 6.40
CA ASP A 123 -20.85 -3.54 7.02
C ASP A 123 -20.59 -4.74 6.10
N ALA A 124 -20.86 -4.60 4.80
CA ALA A 124 -20.56 -5.64 3.83
C ALA A 124 -19.04 -5.89 3.70
N ILE A 125 -18.24 -4.84 3.81
CA ILE A 125 -16.78 -4.93 3.80
C ILE A 125 -16.26 -5.58 5.10
N THR A 126 -16.73 -5.15 6.28
CA THR A 126 -16.28 -5.66 7.57
C THR A 126 -16.63 -7.14 7.73
N ALA A 127 -17.82 -7.57 7.31
CA ALA A 127 -18.21 -8.98 7.28
C ALA A 127 -17.25 -9.83 6.44
N ARG A 128 -16.71 -9.28 5.34
CA ARG A 128 -15.73 -9.96 4.49
C ARG A 128 -14.36 -10.06 5.17
N TYR A 129 -13.92 -8.99 5.83
CA TYR A 129 -12.72 -9.02 6.66
C TYR A 129 -12.85 -10.01 7.82
N ALA A 130 -14.01 -10.06 8.50
CA ALA A 130 -14.29 -11.01 9.56
C ALA A 130 -14.07 -12.47 9.10
N GLN A 131 -14.58 -12.80 7.91
CA GLN A 131 -14.41 -14.12 7.30
C GLN A 131 -12.96 -14.43 6.95
N VAL A 132 -12.28 -13.51 6.25
CA VAL A 132 -10.90 -13.71 5.78
C VAL A 132 -9.91 -13.85 6.95
N PHE A 133 -10.09 -13.05 7.99
CA PHE A 133 -9.18 -13.04 9.15
C PHE A 133 -9.68 -13.90 10.31
N SER A 134 -10.78 -14.65 10.13
CA SER A 134 -11.41 -15.47 11.18
C SER A 134 -11.66 -14.69 12.49
N ARG A 135 -12.16 -13.47 12.38
CA ARG A 135 -12.49 -12.56 13.49
C ARG A 135 -13.99 -12.40 13.64
N ALA A 136 -14.44 -11.96 14.81
CA ALA A 136 -15.82 -11.52 15.00
C ALA A 136 -16.08 -10.23 14.22
N ASP A 137 -17.26 -10.09 13.62
CA ASP A 137 -17.69 -8.86 12.94
C ASP A 137 -18.30 -7.88 13.96
N ASP A 138 -17.43 -7.24 14.73
CA ASP A 138 -17.80 -6.37 15.84
C ASP A 138 -17.06 -5.02 15.80
N THR A 139 -17.25 -4.21 16.84
CA THR A 139 -16.58 -2.91 16.98
C THR A 139 -15.06 -3.05 17.06
N ASP A 140 -14.54 -4.15 17.60
CA ASP A 140 -13.09 -4.36 17.70
C ASP A 140 -12.48 -4.68 16.33
N LEU A 141 -13.19 -5.41 15.46
CA LEU A 141 -12.81 -5.55 14.05
C LEU A 141 -12.75 -4.20 13.35
N ARG A 142 -13.76 -3.33 13.53
CA ARG A 142 -13.77 -2.00 12.91
C ARG A 142 -12.60 -1.13 13.39
N ARG A 143 -12.28 -1.16 14.69
CA ARG A 143 -11.11 -0.46 15.25
C ARG A 143 -9.80 -1.00 14.69
N TRP A 144 -9.68 -2.33 14.62
CA TRP A 144 -8.51 -2.98 14.04
C TRP A 144 -8.31 -2.62 12.57
N LEU A 145 -9.38 -2.63 11.77
CA LEU A 145 -9.36 -2.19 10.36
C LEU A 145 -8.92 -0.74 10.23
N LEU A 146 -9.47 0.14 11.06
CA LEU A 146 -9.08 1.55 11.06
C LEU A 146 -7.57 1.70 11.32
N THR A 147 -7.04 1.05 12.35
CA THR A 147 -5.59 1.07 12.64
C THR A 147 -4.77 0.51 11.48
N ARG A 148 -5.22 -0.60 10.86
CA ARG A 148 -4.54 -1.20 9.71
C ARG A 148 -4.47 -0.24 8.53
N LEU A 149 -5.58 0.41 8.19
CA LEU A 149 -5.66 1.36 7.09
C LEU A 149 -4.85 2.62 7.37
N GLU A 150 -4.88 3.15 8.60
CA GLU A 150 -4.09 4.32 8.99
C GLU A 150 -2.59 4.07 8.93
N ILE A 151 -2.14 2.85 9.26
CA ILE A 151 -0.74 2.45 9.13
C ILE A 151 -0.35 2.28 7.65
N ALA A 152 -1.24 1.73 6.82
CA ALA A 152 -0.98 1.48 5.40
C ALA A 152 -1.13 2.72 4.49
N ASN A 153 -1.84 3.75 4.93
CA ASN A 153 -2.20 4.91 4.11
C ASN A 153 -1.11 6.00 4.10
N ASP A 154 0.13 5.64 3.78
CA ASP A 154 1.17 6.62 3.43
C ASP A 154 1.08 6.93 1.92
N PRO A 155 0.78 8.17 1.50
CA PRO A 155 0.66 8.52 0.08
C PRO A 155 1.96 8.28 -0.71
N ARG A 156 3.11 8.24 -0.03
CA ARG A 156 4.40 7.95 -0.67
C ARG A 156 4.53 6.48 -1.08
N ALA A 157 3.82 5.56 -0.42
CA ALA A 157 3.80 4.15 -0.81
C ALA A 157 3.09 3.96 -2.15
N GLU A 158 1.97 4.68 -2.36
CA GLU A 158 1.31 4.74 -3.66
C GLU A 158 2.23 5.36 -4.73
N ARG A 159 2.91 6.46 -4.38
CA ARG A 159 3.85 7.13 -5.29
C ARG A 159 5.01 6.20 -5.69
N TYR A 160 5.55 5.42 -4.75
CA TYR A 160 6.58 4.43 -5.03
C TYR A 160 6.14 3.41 -6.09
N LEU A 161 4.95 2.83 -5.95
CA LEU A 161 4.41 1.87 -6.93
C LEU A 161 4.11 2.53 -8.29
N HIS A 162 3.62 3.77 -8.27
CA HIS A 162 3.42 4.56 -9.49
C HIS A 162 4.73 4.78 -10.25
N LEU A 163 5.79 5.19 -9.56
CA LEU A 163 7.11 5.41 -10.15
C LEU A 163 7.68 4.12 -10.75
N LEU A 164 7.54 2.99 -10.05
CA LEU A 164 7.92 1.69 -10.57
C LEU A 164 7.15 1.33 -11.86
N ALA A 165 5.84 1.60 -11.92
CA ALA A 165 5.05 1.35 -13.11
C ALA A 165 5.54 2.19 -14.30
N VAL A 166 5.80 3.49 -14.09
CA VAL A 166 6.33 4.38 -15.14
C VAL A 166 7.70 3.93 -15.63
N ILE A 167 8.64 3.66 -14.72
CA ILE A 167 10.01 3.23 -15.07
C ILE A 167 9.97 1.94 -15.90
N ASN A 168 9.15 0.96 -15.49
CA ASN A 168 9.08 -0.34 -16.15
C ASN A 168 8.12 -0.37 -17.36
N GLY A 169 7.45 0.73 -17.69
CA GLY A 169 6.46 0.79 -18.77
C GLY A 169 5.20 -0.05 -18.51
N TRP A 170 4.86 -0.28 -17.24
CA TRP A 170 3.64 -1.01 -16.85
C TRP A 170 2.42 -0.10 -16.82
N PRO A 171 1.20 -0.66 -16.90
CA PRO A 171 -0.01 0.10 -16.67
C PRO A 171 -0.02 0.74 -15.28
N VAL A 172 -0.23 2.05 -15.22
CA VAL A 172 -0.35 2.79 -13.96
C VAL A 172 -1.73 2.51 -13.35
N ALA A 173 -1.73 1.98 -12.13
CA ALA A 173 -2.97 1.73 -11.40
C ALA A 173 -3.64 3.06 -10.97
N PRO A 174 -4.98 3.15 -11.01
CA PRO A 174 -5.73 4.25 -10.40
C PRO A 174 -5.37 4.46 -8.92
N SER A 175 -5.37 5.73 -8.50
CA SER A 175 -5.03 6.12 -7.13
C SER A 175 -5.90 5.43 -6.08
N LEU A 176 -5.28 4.98 -5.00
CA LEU A 176 -5.96 4.40 -3.84
C LEU A 176 -6.22 5.44 -2.75
N THR A 177 -5.57 6.60 -2.82
CA THR A 177 -5.74 7.68 -1.85
C THR A 177 -7.21 8.04 -1.58
N PRO A 178 -8.09 8.22 -2.61
CA PRO A 178 -9.51 8.50 -2.36
C PRO A 178 -10.24 7.32 -1.70
N VAL A 179 -9.84 6.08 -2.03
CA VAL A 179 -10.41 4.85 -1.47
C VAL A 179 -10.08 4.74 0.02
N PHE A 180 -8.80 4.93 0.38
CA PHE A 180 -8.36 4.93 1.78
C PHE A 180 -9.02 6.04 2.58
N ALA A 181 -9.06 7.26 2.04
CA ALA A 181 -9.67 8.41 2.71
C ALA A 181 -11.16 8.16 3.02
N TRP A 182 -11.93 7.72 2.02
CA TRP A 182 -13.34 7.40 2.18
C TRP A 182 -13.55 6.32 3.24
N PHE A 183 -12.76 5.23 3.18
CA PHE A 183 -12.94 4.11 4.10
C PHE A 183 -12.61 4.47 5.55
N ILE A 184 -11.51 5.18 5.76
CA ILE A 184 -11.08 5.66 7.08
C ILE A 184 -12.14 6.59 7.67
N GLU A 185 -12.69 7.51 6.87
CA GLU A 185 -13.74 8.42 7.32
C GLU A 185 -15.04 7.68 7.68
N SER A 186 -15.44 6.69 6.88
CA SER A 186 -16.63 5.88 7.17
C SER A 186 -16.47 5.04 8.43
N LEU A 187 -15.32 4.39 8.63
CA LEU A 187 -15.03 3.65 9.87
C LEU A 187 -15.05 4.57 11.09
N ARG A 188 -14.42 5.76 10.99
CA ARG A 188 -14.45 6.75 12.07
C ARG A 188 -15.87 7.25 12.36
N ALA A 189 -16.71 7.41 11.34
CA ALA A 189 -18.10 7.82 11.51
C ALA A 189 -18.92 6.76 12.26
N GLY A 190 -18.79 5.49 11.88
CA GLY A 190 -19.50 4.37 12.52
C GLY A 190 -18.98 3.98 13.91
N LEU A 191 -17.79 4.45 14.30
CA LEU A 191 -17.23 4.26 15.64
C LEU A 191 -17.60 5.38 16.62
N LYS A 192 -18.27 6.45 16.17
CA LYS A 192 -18.78 7.48 17.07
C LYS A 192 -19.97 6.93 17.87
N PRO A 193 -20.05 7.24 19.17
CA PRO A 193 -21.13 6.78 20.05
C PRO A 193 -22.47 7.43 19.73
#